data_AF-W5JIW1-F1
#
_entry.id   AF-W5JIW1-F1
#
_cell.length_a   1.000
_cell.length_b   1.000
_cell.length_c   1.000
_cell.angle_alpha   90.00
_cell.angle_beta   90.00
_cell.angle_gamma   90.00
#
_symmetry.space_group_name_H-M   'P 1'
#
loop_
_entity.id
_entity.type
_entity.pdbx_description
1 polymer ?
#
loop_
_entity_poly.entity_id
_entity_poly.type
_entity_poly.pdbx_seq_one_letter_code
_entity_poly.pdbx_strand_id
1 'polypeptide(L)'
;MRSEQFEAIIATLRSDSLILTELDGQSRRIPALPTLGAVQLRPHQSIPTLIVTRTYPIFLLHGLLHLLLKLDTEPSALALSARLATELRNHFWRNASHSQYIDRLASSTKTEKMKQLPPASDDGYDGDGASICNWFRQTIELRYLLDVLQLMAREKRTDLGLADTNSVVKEATSTRDGLLLQLAFSLTFTMSESFYRELLKLFDGIIFVKGYYGDYGPASCSSVSQADLHRWKLSYTLLAESNMANSEMSPRDHSNAFTMAEWKKPLLARTWPYSPLYLLVEKLEKGSSTGRKEIPLFNEANILDMALRFTELVEAVGIHLADCTERLMYLIAAFLGPDSRFLQPDFTPLIDRRIAALCTETRLANQNLPVFNFETARMENKKSFYALYLLALDIFQSSSYGHAGFGSLLMAPLAQKYEVRWRNMVWSEYVAVLRFITCGAEELFDKLDAYLSPEETDTVLLRSYGQALNSNLLRVGSIPHQVASHHVEAYRRRPKANVPVVESK
;
A
#
# COMPACT_ATOMS: atom_id res chain seq x y z
N MET A 1 -11.97 20.59 -32.12
CA MET A 1 -11.36 19.25 -32.10
C MET A 1 -9.96 19.23 -32.70
N ARG A 2 -9.75 19.69 -33.95
CA ARG A 2 -8.40 19.82 -34.58
C ARG A 2 -7.66 21.14 -34.30
N SER A 3 -8.03 21.84 -33.24
CA SER A 3 -7.46 23.16 -32.92
C SER A 3 -6.23 22.96 -32.06
N GLU A 4 -5.14 23.71 -32.33
CA GLU A 4 -3.95 23.79 -31.47
C GLU A 4 -4.31 24.09 -29.99
N GLN A 5 -5.45 24.76 -29.77
CA GLN A 5 -5.97 25.05 -28.44
C GLN A 5 -6.42 23.79 -27.68
N PHE A 6 -6.94 22.76 -28.35
CA PHE A 6 -7.35 21.51 -27.69
C PHE A 6 -6.13 20.73 -27.19
N GLU A 7 -5.08 20.67 -28.01
CA GLU A 7 -3.78 20.09 -27.62
C GLU A 7 -3.15 20.86 -26.46
N ALA A 8 -3.22 22.20 -26.48
CA ALA A 8 -2.74 23.05 -25.37
C ALA A 8 -3.54 22.84 -24.06
N ILE A 9 -4.85 22.61 -24.15
CA ILE A 9 -5.75 22.32 -23.01
C ILE A 9 -5.45 20.95 -22.39
N ILE A 10 -5.15 19.93 -23.21
CA ILE A 10 -4.76 18.62 -22.69
C ILE A 10 -3.34 18.66 -22.11
N ALA A 11 -2.43 19.41 -22.72
CA ALA A 11 -1.08 19.61 -22.19
C ALA A 11 -1.08 20.31 -20.80
N THR A 12 -2.06 21.16 -20.51
CA THR A 12 -2.21 21.81 -19.19
C THR A 12 -2.66 20.85 -18.08
N LEU A 13 -3.32 19.73 -18.40
CA LEU A 13 -3.59 18.67 -17.40
C LEU A 13 -2.30 18.10 -16.80
N ARG A 14 -1.23 18.08 -17.58
CA ARG A 14 0.06 17.54 -17.14
C ARG A 14 0.73 18.41 -16.08
N SER A 15 0.57 19.74 -16.17
CA SER A 15 1.18 20.70 -15.25
C SER A 15 0.26 21.04 -14.07
N ASP A 16 -1.05 21.09 -14.31
CA ASP A 16 -2.02 21.69 -13.39
C ASP A 16 -2.99 20.66 -12.80
N SER A 17 -2.81 19.35 -13.06
CA SER A 17 -3.67 18.33 -12.45
C SER A 17 -3.50 18.34 -10.95
N LEU A 18 -4.64 18.43 -10.25
CA LEU A 18 -4.72 18.47 -8.81
C LEU A 18 -4.43 17.11 -8.17
N ILE A 19 -4.64 16.01 -8.91
CA ILE A 19 -4.26 14.66 -8.47
C ILE A 19 -2.73 14.46 -8.56
N LEU A 20 -2.08 14.98 -9.60
CA LEU A 20 -0.63 14.79 -9.83
C LEU A 20 0.27 15.84 -9.15
N THR A 21 -0.27 16.96 -8.68
CA THR A 21 0.50 17.99 -7.95
C THR A 21 0.59 17.67 -6.45
N GLU A 22 1.83 17.55 -5.96
CA GLU A 22 2.15 17.51 -4.54
C GLU A 22 2.07 18.93 -3.98
N LEU A 23 1.08 19.20 -3.13
CA LEU A 23 1.00 20.44 -2.37
C LEU A 23 1.83 20.24 -1.10
N ASP A 24 3.07 20.70 -1.12
CA ASP A 24 3.99 20.61 0.02
C ASP A 24 3.42 21.32 1.26
N GLY A 25 2.94 20.51 2.22
CA GLY A 25 2.46 20.98 3.53
C GLY A 25 3.53 21.61 4.43
N GLN A 26 4.80 21.63 4.02
CA GLN A 26 5.90 22.24 4.78
C GLN A 26 6.24 23.67 4.37
N SER A 27 5.70 24.19 3.28
CA SER A 27 5.92 25.59 2.94
C SER A 27 4.88 26.47 3.64
N ARG A 28 5.32 27.44 4.47
CA ARG A 28 4.49 28.54 5.02
C ARG A 28 3.84 29.44 3.94
N ARG A 29 3.90 29.03 2.68
CA ARG A 29 3.24 29.62 1.54
C ARG A 29 2.53 28.49 0.84
N ILE A 30 1.23 28.32 1.10
CA ILE A 30 0.35 27.65 0.15
C ILE A 30 0.64 28.34 -1.19
N PRO A 31 1.29 27.69 -2.18
CA PRO A 31 1.43 28.30 -3.50
C PRO A 31 0.01 28.68 -3.92
N ALA A 32 -0.17 29.88 -4.45
CA ALA A 32 -1.49 30.33 -4.88
C ALA A 32 -2.12 29.16 -5.66
N LEU A 33 -3.23 28.62 -5.15
CA LEU A 33 -3.99 27.61 -5.88
C LEU A 33 -4.04 28.12 -7.32
N PRO A 34 -3.82 27.27 -8.35
CA PRO A 34 -4.08 27.69 -9.71
C PRO A 34 -5.45 28.38 -9.71
N THR A 35 -5.70 29.38 -10.55
CA THR A 35 -6.93 30.19 -10.57
C THR A 35 -8.17 29.33 -10.87
N LEU A 36 -8.49 28.44 -9.93
CA LEU A 36 -9.49 27.39 -9.87
C LEU A 36 -10.80 27.96 -9.33
N GLY A 37 -10.90 29.29 -9.24
CA GLY A 37 -12.11 30.02 -8.88
C GLY A 37 -12.29 30.28 -7.39
N ALA A 38 -13.53 30.27 -6.92
CA ALA A 38 -13.90 30.81 -5.60
C ALA A 38 -14.49 29.71 -4.69
N VAL A 39 -14.19 29.73 -3.39
CA VAL A 39 -14.80 28.82 -2.42
C VAL A 39 -16.03 29.49 -1.80
N GLN A 40 -17.20 28.91 -1.98
CA GLN A 40 -18.46 29.38 -1.40
C GLN A 40 -18.80 28.55 -0.15
N LEU A 41 -18.83 29.20 1.02
CA LEU A 41 -19.43 28.67 2.25
C LEU A 41 -20.83 29.28 2.40
N ARG A 42 -21.88 28.46 2.39
CA ARG A 42 -23.25 28.93 2.68
C ARG A 42 -23.57 28.72 4.16
N PRO A 43 -24.31 29.63 4.81
CA PRO A 43 -24.57 29.59 6.26
C PRO A 43 -25.31 28.33 6.76
N HIS A 44 -25.85 27.48 5.89
CA HIS A 44 -26.51 26.21 6.25
C HIS A 44 -25.91 25.00 5.50
N GLN A 45 -24.80 25.19 4.78
CA GLN A 45 -24.02 24.09 4.24
C GLN A 45 -22.85 23.83 5.17
N SER A 46 -22.76 22.60 5.67
CA SER A 46 -21.53 22.13 6.29
C SER A 46 -20.39 22.13 5.27
N ILE A 47 -20.64 21.80 3.99
CA ILE A 47 -19.61 21.57 2.97
C ILE A 47 -19.29 22.85 2.16
N PRO A 48 -18.02 23.31 2.09
CA PRO A 48 -17.60 24.42 1.21
C PRO A 48 -17.70 23.98 -0.25
N THR A 49 -18.19 24.86 -1.12
CA THR A 49 -18.39 24.57 -2.56
C THR A 49 -17.38 25.37 -3.39
N LEU A 50 -16.40 24.73 -4.02
CA LEU A 50 -15.54 25.39 -5.01
C LEU A 50 -16.33 25.64 -6.30
N ILE A 51 -16.42 26.92 -6.67
CA ILE A 51 -16.84 27.40 -7.96
C ILE A 51 -15.60 27.38 -8.84
N VAL A 52 -15.45 26.32 -9.64
CA VAL A 52 -14.33 26.26 -10.59
C VAL A 52 -14.53 27.23 -11.73
N THR A 53 -13.47 27.92 -12.15
CA THR A 53 -13.51 28.78 -13.33
C THR A 53 -13.87 27.95 -14.56
N ARG A 54 -14.75 28.48 -15.43
CA ARG A 54 -15.14 27.82 -16.70
C ARG A 54 -13.95 27.56 -17.65
N THR A 55 -12.78 28.13 -17.34
CA THR A 55 -11.52 27.97 -18.06
C THR A 55 -10.75 26.73 -17.68
N TYR A 56 -11.16 25.98 -16.65
CA TYR A 56 -10.47 24.76 -16.24
C TYR A 56 -10.67 23.63 -17.28
N PRO A 57 -9.58 23.09 -17.86
CA PRO A 57 -9.60 22.11 -18.94
C PRO A 57 -10.58 20.94 -18.77
N ILE A 58 -10.73 20.45 -17.54
CA ILE A 58 -11.46 19.22 -17.25
C ILE A 58 -12.97 19.39 -17.43
N PHE A 59 -13.52 20.60 -17.33
CA PHE A 59 -14.96 20.80 -17.62
C PHE A 59 -15.29 20.53 -19.08
N LEU A 60 -14.46 21.03 -19.99
CA LEU A 60 -14.63 20.77 -21.41
C LEU A 60 -14.45 19.28 -21.70
N LEU A 61 -13.38 18.68 -21.16
CA LEU A 61 -13.06 17.27 -21.40
C LEU A 61 -14.12 16.32 -20.81
N HIS A 62 -14.58 16.57 -19.59
CA HIS A 62 -15.68 15.83 -18.95
C HIS A 62 -16.98 15.99 -19.74
N GLY A 63 -17.31 17.20 -20.21
CA GLY A 63 -18.49 17.42 -21.06
C GLY A 63 -18.42 16.66 -22.38
N LEU A 64 -17.26 16.65 -23.04
CA LEU A 64 -17.01 15.92 -24.29
C LEU A 64 -17.06 14.40 -24.08
N LEU A 65 -16.51 13.92 -22.97
CA LEU A 65 -16.50 12.50 -22.61
C LEU A 65 -17.90 12.01 -22.25
N HIS A 66 -18.68 12.81 -21.51
CA HIS A 66 -20.07 12.49 -21.20
C HIS A 66 -20.96 12.51 -22.45
N LEU A 67 -20.70 13.41 -23.40
CA LEU A 67 -21.33 13.38 -24.72
C LEU A 67 -20.99 12.08 -25.46
N LEU A 68 -19.72 11.66 -25.46
CA LEU A 68 -19.28 10.40 -26.06
C LEU A 68 -19.98 9.18 -25.41
N LEU A 69 -20.03 9.13 -24.08
CA LEU A 69 -20.71 8.06 -23.33
C LEU A 69 -22.21 7.97 -23.62
N LYS A 70 -22.88 9.11 -23.87
CA LYS A 70 -24.28 9.18 -24.29
C LYS A 70 -24.49 8.71 -25.73
N LEU A 71 -23.61 9.13 -26.63
CA LEU A 71 -23.64 8.70 -28.03
C LEU A 71 -23.42 7.19 -28.16
N ASP A 72 -22.64 6.58 -27.27
CA ASP A 72 -22.43 5.13 -27.21
C ASP A 72 -23.64 4.36 -26.61
N THR A 73 -24.52 5.02 -25.84
CA THR A 73 -25.73 4.38 -25.25
C THR A 73 -26.98 4.46 -26.13
N GLU A 74 -27.05 5.46 -27.01
CA GLU A 74 -28.17 5.63 -27.93
C GLU A 74 -28.09 4.57 -29.05
N PRO A 75 -29.20 3.91 -29.44
CA PRO A 75 -29.19 2.96 -30.55
C PRO A 75 -28.72 3.65 -31.83
N SER A 76 -27.92 2.93 -32.62
CA SER A 76 -27.20 3.34 -33.83
C SER A 76 -28.08 3.72 -35.03
N ALA A 77 -29.24 4.36 -34.80
CA ALA A 77 -30.17 4.78 -35.84
C ALA A 77 -29.65 5.98 -36.67
N LEU A 78 -28.58 6.66 -36.25
CA LEU A 78 -28.02 7.83 -36.94
C LEU A 78 -26.53 7.62 -37.27
N ALA A 79 -26.19 7.39 -38.54
CA ALA A 79 -24.79 7.22 -38.99
C ALA A 79 -23.85 8.39 -38.62
N LEU A 80 -24.42 9.60 -38.42
CA LEU A 80 -23.70 10.79 -37.97
C LEU A 80 -23.24 10.70 -36.50
N SER A 81 -24.03 10.09 -35.61
CA SER A 81 -23.65 9.93 -34.20
C SER A 81 -22.49 8.95 -34.07
N ALA A 82 -22.51 7.85 -34.84
CA ALA A 82 -21.42 6.87 -34.89
C ALA A 82 -20.11 7.49 -35.39
N ARG A 83 -20.16 8.28 -36.47
CA ARG A 83 -18.96 8.95 -37.02
C ARG A 83 -18.38 9.96 -36.02
N LEU A 84 -19.22 10.79 -35.40
CA LEU A 84 -18.78 11.76 -34.40
C LEU A 84 -18.18 11.08 -33.17
N ALA A 85 -18.77 9.98 -32.70
CA ALA A 85 -18.25 9.18 -31.60
C ALA A 85 -16.86 8.61 -31.92
N THR A 86 -16.65 8.07 -33.13
CA THR A 86 -15.34 7.55 -33.55
C THR A 86 -14.26 8.64 -33.65
N GLU A 87 -14.60 9.84 -34.13
CA GLU A 87 -13.65 10.95 -34.23
C GLU A 87 -13.27 11.50 -32.85
N LEU A 88 -14.25 11.67 -31.95
CA LEU A 88 -14.02 12.02 -30.55
C LEU A 88 -13.13 11.01 -29.83
N ARG A 89 -13.44 9.72 -29.99
CA ARG A 89 -12.68 8.62 -29.39
C ARG A 89 -11.22 8.61 -29.85
N ASN A 90 -10.99 8.78 -31.15
CA ASN A 90 -9.64 8.91 -31.70
C ASN A 90 -8.88 10.11 -31.13
N HIS A 91 -9.56 11.24 -30.90
CA HIS A 91 -8.92 12.42 -30.31
C HIS A 91 -8.53 12.24 -28.84
N PHE A 92 -9.31 11.53 -28.03
CA PHE A 92 -8.94 11.25 -26.64
C PHE A 92 -7.78 10.24 -26.54
N TRP A 93 -7.77 9.20 -27.37
CA TRP A 93 -6.78 8.12 -27.28
C TRP A 93 -5.50 8.35 -28.07
N ARG A 94 -5.54 9.08 -29.18
CA ARG A 94 -4.33 9.42 -29.97
C ARG A 94 -3.57 10.61 -29.42
N ASN A 95 -4.15 11.33 -28.45
CA ASN A 95 -3.47 12.45 -27.82
C ASN A 95 -2.39 11.95 -26.85
N ALA A 96 -1.13 12.18 -27.21
CA ALA A 96 0.02 11.76 -26.41
C ALA A 96 0.03 12.36 -24.99
N SER A 97 -0.48 13.57 -24.81
CA SER A 97 -0.54 14.24 -23.52
C SER A 97 -1.59 13.61 -22.60
N HIS A 98 -2.73 13.18 -23.15
CA HIS A 98 -3.76 12.46 -22.40
C HIS A 98 -3.29 11.06 -21.98
N SER A 99 -2.64 10.33 -22.89
CA SER A 99 -2.05 9.02 -22.58
C SER A 99 -0.95 9.14 -21.53
N GLN A 100 -0.05 10.13 -21.64
CA GLN A 100 0.97 10.39 -20.62
C GLN A 100 0.37 10.78 -19.25
N TYR A 101 -0.74 11.51 -19.24
CA TYR A 101 -1.45 11.85 -18.00
C TYR A 101 -2.00 10.59 -17.31
N ILE A 102 -2.67 9.72 -18.07
CA ILE A 102 -3.16 8.43 -17.59
C ILE A 102 -2.01 7.53 -17.13
N ASP A 103 -0.91 7.44 -17.89
CA ASP A 103 0.26 6.63 -17.54
C ASP A 103 0.90 7.11 -16.22
N ARG A 104 0.95 8.42 -16.00
CA ARG A 104 1.44 9.00 -14.72
C ARG A 104 0.53 8.62 -13.56
N LEU A 105 -0.79 8.70 -13.73
CA LEU A 105 -1.74 8.30 -12.70
C LEU A 105 -1.65 6.79 -12.40
N ALA A 106 -1.52 5.97 -13.43
CA ALA A 106 -1.33 4.52 -13.28
C ALA A 106 0.00 4.21 -12.58
N SER A 107 1.06 4.97 -12.88
CA SER A 107 2.37 4.81 -12.24
C SER A 107 2.39 5.11 -10.74
N SER A 108 1.39 5.80 -10.19
CA SER A 108 1.23 5.97 -8.74
C SER A 108 1.06 4.64 -7.99
N THR A 109 0.69 3.57 -8.70
CA THR A 109 0.58 2.20 -8.14
C THR A 109 1.88 1.39 -8.25
N LYS A 110 2.95 1.98 -8.80
CA LYS A 110 4.29 1.40 -8.91
C LYS A 110 5.21 2.19 -7.96
N THR A 111 5.55 1.59 -6.84
CA THR A 111 6.03 2.24 -5.61
C THR A 111 7.36 3.01 -5.67
N GLU A 112 8.01 3.18 -6.82
CA GLU A 112 9.43 3.61 -6.85
C GLU A 112 9.68 5.11 -6.58
N LYS A 113 8.66 5.99 -6.56
CA LYS A 113 8.88 7.44 -6.41
C LYS A 113 7.91 8.20 -5.50
N MET A 114 7.26 7.55 -4.55
CA MET A 114 6.53 8.28 -3.51
C MET A 114 7.44 8.42 -2.30
N LYS A 115 8.16 9.55 -2.21
CA LYS A 115 8.90 9.92 -1.01
C LYS A 115 7.93 9.87 0.16
N GLN A 116 8.30 9.11 1.17
CA GLN A 116 7.61 9.01 2.44
C GLN A 116 7.28 10.42 2.96
N LEU A 117 6.02 10.61 3.34
CA LEU A 117 5.60 11.79 4.07
C LEU A 117 6.54 12.01 5.27
N PRO A 118 6.86 13.26 5.63
CA PRO A 118 7.61 13.53 6.85
C PRO A 118 6.91 12.89 8.06
N PRO A 119 7.68 12.40 9.05
CA PRO A 119 7.10 11.81 10.25
C PRO A 119 6.17 12.81 10.94
N ALA A 120 5.07 12.30 11.50
CA ALA A 120 4.28 13.06 12.47
C ALA A 120 5.23 13.56 13.58
N SER A 121 5.15 14.84 13.89
CA SER A 121 5.86 15.41 15.04
C SER A 121 5.45 14.69 16.33
N ASP A 122 6.36 14.60 17.30
CA ASP A 122 6.10 14.08 18.65
C ASP A 122 5.04 14.89 19.41
N ASP A 123 4.78 16.12 18.98
CA ASP A 123 3.59 16.87 19.37
C ASP A 123 2.41 16.26 18.63
N GLY A 124 1.48 15.61 19.35
CA GLY A 124 0.29 14.89 18.86
C GLY A 124 -0.69 15.67 17.97
N TYR A 125 -0.24 16.70 17.28
CA TYR A 125 -0.73 17.08 15.97
C TYR A 125 -0.36 16.00 14.96
N ASP A 126 -1.35 15.20 14.61
CA ASP A 126 -1.35 14.38 13.40
C ASP A 126 -0.68 15.19 12.28
N GLY A 127 0.40 14.64 11.72
CA GLY A 127 1.12 15.17 10.56
C GLY A 127 0.21 15.14 9.33
N ASP A 128 -0.82 15.97 9.34
CA ASP A 128 -1.98 15.97 8.45
C ASP A 128 -1.75 16.92 7.26
N GLY A 129 -0.47 17.18 6.95
CA GLY A 129 -0.03 18.05 5.86
C GLY A 129 -0.41 17.54 4.46
N ALA A 130 -0.89 16.29 4.34
CA ALA A 130 -1.50 15.77 3.11
C ALA A 130 -3.02 15.98 3.04
N SER A 131 -3.66 16.58 4.05
CA SER A 131 -5.10 16.40 4.24
C SER A 131 -5.99 17.62 3.96
N ILE A 132 -5.45 18.72 3.46
CA ILE A 132 -6.27 19.83 2.92
C ILE A 132 -6.60 19.60 1.43
N CYS A 133 -5.98 18.60 0.79
CA CYS A 133 -5.97 18.44 -0.67
C CYS A 133 -7.01 17.46 -1.22
N ASN A 134 -7.76 16.74 -0.37
CA ASN A 134 -8.64 15.65 -0.80
C ASN A 134 -9.97 16.10 -1.42
N TRP A 135 -10.63 17.14 -0.92
CA TRP A 135 -11.97 17.51 -1.42
C TRP A 135 -11.93 18.13 -2.84
N PHE A 136 -10.91 18.95 -3.13
CA PHE A 136 -10.73 19.58 -4.45
C PHE A 136 -10.36 18.56 -5.54
N ARG A 137 -9.56 17.53 -5.18
CA ARG A 137 -9.24 16.38 -6.04
C ARG A 137 -10.48 15.52 -6.37
N GLN A 138 -11.45 15.46 -5.46
CA GLN A 138 -12.54 14.49 -5.52
C GLN A 138 -13.69 14.84 -6.47
N THR A 139 -14.00 16.10 -6.76
CA THR A 139 -15.33 16.37 -7.36
C THR A 139 -15.37 16.35 -8.89
N ILE A 140 -14.33 16.83 -9.59
CA ILE A 140 -14.36 17.01 -11.05
C ILE A 140 -13.34 16.13 -11.77
N GLU A 141 -12.07 16.11 -11.30
CA GLU A 141 -11.04 15.20 -11.85
C GLU A 141 -11.41 13.74 -11.66
N LEU A 142 -11.85 13.35 -10.47
CA LEU A 142 -12.26 11.97 -10.19
C LEU A 142 -13.47 11.53 -11.04
N ARG A 143 -14.47 12.41 -11.25
CA ARG A 143 -15.62 12.13 -12.11
C ARG A 143 -15.20 11.96 -13.57
N TYR A 144 -14.31 12.82 -14.05
CA TYR A 144 -13.71 12.68 -15.35
C TYR A 144 -13.00 11.32 -15.50
N LEU A 145 -12.14 10.96 -14.55
CA LEU A 145 -11.39 9.70 -14.59
C LEU A 145 -12.30 8.47 -14.49
N LEU A 146 -13.40 8.53 -13.73
CA LEU A 146 -14.40 7.48 -13.68
C LEU A 146 -15.12 7.29 -15.01
N ASP A 147 -15.46 8.39 -15.69
CA ASP A 147 -16.03 8.34 -17.04
C ASP A 147 -15.03 7.78 -18.06
N VAL A 148 -13.73 8.10 -17.91
CA VAL A 148 -12.64 7.56 -18.75
C VAL A 148 -12.56 6.05 -18.57
N LEU A 149 -12.53 5.58 -17.32
CA LEU A 149 -12.54 4.15 -16.98
C LEU A 149 -13.78 3.45 -17.54
N GLN A 150 -14.96 4.07 -17.43
CA GLN A 150 -16.20 3.50 -17.97
C GLN A 150 -16.14 3.35 -19.49
N LEU A 151 -15.61 4.34 -20.21
CA LEU A 151 -15.43 4.26 -21.66
C LEU A 151 -14.45 3.14 -22.04
N MET A 152 -13.30 3.07 -21.38
CA MET A 152 -12.30 2.03 -21.62
C MET A 152 -12.85 0.62 -21.34
N ALA A 153 -13.62 0.46 -20.26
CA ALA A 153 -14.25 -0.82 -19.94
C ALA A 153 -15.33 -1.23 -20.95
N ARG A 154 -16.06 -0.28 -21.55
CA ARG A 154 -17.01 -0.55 -22.64
C ARG A 154 -16.31 -0.99 -23.93
N GLU A 155 -15.21 -0.34 -24.30
CA GLU A 155 -14.42 -0.72 -25.47
C GLU A 155 -13.90 -2.16 -25.38
N LYS A 156 -13.43 -2.57 -24.20
CA LYS A 156 -13.06 -3.98 -23.98
C LYS A 156 -14.23 -4.94 -24.24
N ARG A 157 -15.45 -4.62 -23.81
CA ARG A 157 -16.62 -5.47 -24.03
C ARG A 157 -16.98 -5.57 -25.52
N THR A 158 -16.77 -4.50 -26.29
CA THR A 158 -16.96 -4.54 -27.75
C THR A 158 -15.87 -5.34 -28.45
N ASP A 159 -14.62 -5.24 -27.99
CA ASP A 159 -13.48 -5.97 -28.56
C ASP A 159 -13.59 -7.48 -28.29
N LEU A 160 -14.06 -7.88 -27.10
CA LEU A 160 -14.34 -9.28 -26.75
C LEU A 160 -15.44 -9.91 -27.62
N GLY A 161 -16.33 -9.11 -28.21
CA GLY A 161 -17.32 -9.58 -29.18
C GLY A 161 -16.76 -9.81 -30.60
N LEU A 162 -15.55 -9.33 -30.89
CA LEU A 162 -14.87 -9.46 -32.19
C LEU A 162 -13.61 -10.37 -32.15
N ALA A 163 -13.11 -10.73 -30.96
CA ALA A 163 -11.75 -11.23 -30.75
C ALA A 163 -11.54 -12.76 -30.90
N ASP A 164 -12.29 -13.44 -31.77
CA ASP A 164 -12.15 -14.90 -31.94
C ASP A 164 -10.97 -15.36 -32.83
N THR A 165 -10.08 -14.49 -33.33
CA THR A 165 -9.13 -14.93 -34.40
C THR A 165 -7.65 -14.53 -34.35
N ASN A 166 -7.11 -13.70 -33.42
CA ASN A 166 -5.68 -13.29 -33.52
C ASN A 166 -4.90 -13.22 -32.19
N SER A 167 -3.67 -13.76 -32.18
CA SER A 167 -2.75 -13.79 -31.03
C SER A 167 -2.09 -12.45 -30.68
N VAL A 168 -1.80 -11.60 -31.68
CA VAL A 168 -1.25 -10.24 -31.48
C VAL A 168 -2.24 -9.32 -30.76
N VAL A 169 -3.55 -9.55 -30.96
CA VAL A 169 -4.61 -8.82 -30.26
C VAL A 169 -4.58 -9.12 -28.76
N LYS A 170 -4.23 -10.35 -28.36
CA LYS A 170 -4.20 -10.77 -26.94
C LYS A 170 -3.15 -10.03 -26.11
N GLU A 171 -1.99 -9.75 -26.68
CA GLU A 171 -0.89 -9.06 -25.98
C GLU A 171 -1.18 -7.56 -25.81
N ALA A 172 -1.76 -6.92 -26.83
CA ALA A 172 -2.21 -5.54 -26.75
C ALA A 172 -3.41 -5.36 -25.80
N THR A 173 -4.32 -6.33 -25.71
CA THR A 173 -5.40 -6.31 -24.71
C THR A 173 -4.87 -6.47 -23.29
N SER A 174 -3.82 -7.28 -23.10
CA SER A 174 -3.21 -7.49 -21.78
C SER A 174 -2.58 -6.21 -21.21
N THR A 175 -1.83 -5.46 -22.03
CA THR A 175 -1.23 -4.19 -21.60
C THR A 175 -2.28 -3.13 -21.28
N ARG A 176 -3.36 -3.06 -22.05
CA ARG A 176 -4.50 -2.18 -21.80
C ARG A 176 -5.27 -2.57 -20.52
N ASP A 177 -5.41 -3.85 -20.25
CA ASP A 177 -6.08 -4.38 -19.07
C ASP A 177 -5.29 -4.09 -17.78
N GLY A 178 -3.97 -4.25 -17.82
CA GLY A 178 -3.09 -3.88 -16.70
C GLY A 178 -3.17 -2.39 -16.37
N LEU A 179 -3.21 -1.52 -17.40
CA LEU A 179 -3.36 -0.07 -17.22
C LEU A 179 -4.73 0.31 -16.65
N LEU A 180 -5.81 -0.32 -17.12
CA LEU A 180 -7.16 -0.16 -16.58
C LEU A 180 -7.22 -0.52 -15.09
N LEU A 181 -6.57 -1.62 -14.72
CA LEU A 181 -6.53 -2.09 -13.35
C LEU A 181 -5.69 -1.15 -12.47
N GLN A 182 -4.51 -0.73 -12.93
CA GLN A 182 -3.66 0.24 -12.22
C GLN A 182 -4.39 1.56 -11.95
N LEU A 183 -5.10 2.09 -12.94
CA LEU A 183 -5.95 3.27 -12.75
C LEU A 183 -7.09 3.03 -11.77
N ALA A 184 -7.81 1.91 -11.89
CA ALA A 184 -8.91 1.62 -10.98
C ALA A 184 -8.44 1.56 -9.52
N PHE A 185 -7.32 0.89 -9.24
CA PHE A 185 -6.71 0.86 -7.91
C PHE A 185 -6.25 2.24 -7.43
N SER A 186 -5.64 3.06 -8.29
CA SER A 186 -5.20 4.41 -7.87
C SER A 186 -6.36 5.30 -7.43
N LEU A 187 -7.52 5.17 -8.07
CA LEU A 187 -8.70 5.93 -7.68
C LEU A 187 -9.29 5.49 -6.34
N THR A 188 -9.23 4.20 -5.98
CA THR A 188 -9.91 3.67 -4.78
C THR A 188 -9.51 4.37 -3.48
N PHE A 189 -8.24 4.71 -3.30
CA PHE A 189 -7.75 5.38 -2.09
C PHE A 189 -7.80 6.91 -2.15
N THR A 190 -8.38 7.48 -3.22
CA THR A 190 -8.68 8.91 -3.34
C THR A 190 -10.15 9.23 -3.06
N MET A 191 -11.01 8.21 -3.04
CA MET A 191 -12.47 8.33 -2.87
C MET A 191 -12.86 8.61 -1.42
N SER A 192 -13.75 9.59 -1.23
CA SER A 192 -14.47 9.82 0.03
C SER A 192 -15.82 9.10 0.05
N GLU A 193 -16.52 9.18 1.18
CA GLU A 193 -17.86 8.63 1.38
C GLU A 193 -18.85 8.99 0.27
N SER A 194 -18.77 10.22 -0.26
CA SER A 194 -19.64 10.69 -1.35
C SER A 194 -19.51 9.90 -2.66
N PHE A 195 -18.41 9.17 -2.85
CA PHE A 195 -18.11 8.32 -4.01
C PHE A 195 -18.32 6.82 -3.72
N TYR A 196 -18.98 6.46 -2.62
CA TYR A 196 -19.23 5.05 -2.27
C TYR A 196 -19.92 4.28 -3.40
N ARG A 197 -20.90 4.88 -4.08
CA ARG A 197 -21.60 4.24 -5.22
C ARG A 197 -20.66 4.00 -6.40
N GLU A 198 -19.75 4.92 -6.65
CA GLU A 198 -18.73 4.85 -7.69
C GLU A 198 -17.68 3.79 -7.36
N LEU A 199 -17.28 3.67 -6.09
CA LEU A 199 -16.42 2.57 -5.62
C LEU A 199 -17.07 1.20 -5.88
N LEU A 200 -18.36 1.04 -5.57
CA LEU A 200 -19.08 -0.21 -5.86
C LEU A 200 -19.10 -0.51 -7.36
N LYS A 201 -19.28 0.50 -8.22
CA LYS A 201 -19.19 0.31 -9.68
C LYS A 201 -17.80 -0.16 -10.13
N LEU A 202 -16.73 0.34 -9.51
CA LEU A 202 -15.37 -0.13 -9.80
C LEU A 202 -15.17 -1.58 -9.34
N PHE A 203 -15.69 -1.94 -8.17
CA PHE A 203 -15.67 -3.30 -7.66
C PHE A 203 -16.39 -4.27 -8.60
N ASP A 204 -17.57 -3.89 -9.09
CA ASP A 204 -18.39 -4.71 -9.99
C ASP A 204 -17.85 -4.80 -11.42
N GLY A 205 -17.29 -3.69 -11.90
CA GLY A 205 -16.95 -3.53 -13.32
C GLY A 205 -15.52 -3.89 -13.67
N ILE A 206 -14.57 -3.74 -12.74
CA ILE A 206 -13.14 -3.81 -13.04
C ILE A 206 -12.39 -4.64 -11.99
N ILE A 207 -12.44 -4.26 -10.71
CA ILE A 207 -11.53 -4.78 -9.67
C ILE A 207 -11.82 -6.24 -9.32
N PHE A 208 -13.07 -6.68 -9.23
CA PHE A 208 -13.39 -8.08 -8.90
C PHE A 208 -13.87 -8.85 -10.13
N VAL A 209 -13.23 -8.61 -11.28
CA VAL A 209 -13.54 -9.28 -12.55
C VAL A 209 -12.29 -10.00 -13.07
N LYS A 210 -12.30 -11.33 -13.04
CA LYS A 210 -11.16 -12.19 -13.48
C LYS A 210 -10.60 -11.81 -14.85
N GLY A 211 -11.44 -11.37 -15.77
CA GLY A 211 -11.04 -11.00 -17.13
C GLY A 211 -10.02 -9.85 -17.23
N TYR A 212 -9.76 -9.09 -16.16
CA TYR A 212 -8.72 -8.04 -16.12
C TYR A 212 -7.38 -8.51 -15.55
N TYR A 213 -7.34 -9.65 -14.88
CA TYR A 213 -6.13 -10.21 -14.29
C TYR A 213 -5.39 -11.18 -15.22
N GLY A 214 -5.88 -11.35 -16.46
CA GLY A 214 -5.33 -12.29 -17.45
C GLY A 214 -5.23 -13.73 -16.91
N ASP A 215 -4.32 -14.50 -17.53
CA ASP A 215 -3.84 -15.77 -16.98
C ASP A 215 -2.65 -15.56 -16.02
N TYR A 216 -2.45 -14.32 -15.52
CA TYR A 216 -1.36 -13.99 -14.62
C TYR A 216 -1.62 -14.59 -13.24
N GLY A 217 -1.14 -15.80 -13.07
CA GLY A 217 -0.73 -16.35 -11.79
C GLY A 217 0.62 -17.01 -12.01
N PRO A 218 1.59 -16.91 -11.07
CA PRO A 218 2.69 -17.86 -11.09
C PRO A 218 2.10 -19.28 -11.13
N ALA A 219 2.79 -20.24 -11.74
CA ALA A 219 2.32 -21.64 -11.81
C ALA A 219 1.97 -22.25 -10.43
N SER A 220 2.35 -21.58 -9.33
CA SER A 220 2.02 -21.92 -7.95
C SER A 220 0.72 -21.29 -7.42
N CYS A 221 0.17 -20.23 -8.03
CA CYS A 221 -1.07 -19.61 -7.55
C CYS A 221 -2.23 -20.54 -7.93
N SER A 222 -2.81 -21.22 -6.94
CA SER A 222 -4.05 -21.98 -7.09
C SER A 222 -5.06 -21.08 -7.80
N SER A 223 -5.53 -21.50 -8.98
CA SER A 223 -6.30 -20.67 -9.90
C SER A 223 -7.42 -19.93 -9.16
N VAL A 224 -7.31 -18.61 -9.01
CA VAL A 224 -8.35 -17.79 -8.37
C VAL A 224 -9.60 -17.88 -9.23
N SER A 225 -10.71 -18.33 -8.63
CA SER A 225 -11.99 -18.44 -9.31
C SER A 225 -12.74 -17.11 -9.26
N GLN A 226 -13.69 -16.91 -10.18
CA GLN A 226 -14.60 -15.76 -10.09
C GLN A 226 -15.43 -15.78 -8.80
N ALA A 227 -15.73 -16.97 -8.26
CA ALA A 227 -16.44 -17.08 -6.98
C ALA A 227 -15.61 -16.52 -5.82
N ASP A 228 -14.29 -16.71 -5.84
CA ASP A 228 -13.39 -16.15 -4.83
C ASP A 228 -13.35 -14.62 -4.91
N LEU A 229 -13.25 -14.06 -6.12
CA LEU A 229 -13.34 -12.61 -6.35
C LEU A 229 -14.67 -12.03 -5.84
N HIS A 230 -15.80 -12.70 -6.06
CA HIS A 230 -17.09 -12.27 -5.53
C HIS A 230 -17.16 -12.32 -4.00
N ARG A 231 -16.54 -13.32 -3.35
CA ARG A 231 -16.45 -13.39 -1.89
C ARG A 231 -15.59 -12.26 -1.35
N TRP A 232 -14.43 -12.01 -1.94
CA TRP A 232 -13.54 -10.92 -1.53
C TRP A 232 -14.21 -9.56 -1.73
N LYS A 233 -14.91 -9.36 -2.86
CA LYS A 233 -15.74 -8.18 -3.09
C LYS A 233 -16.68 -7.92 -1.91
N LEU A 234 -17.47 -8.92 -1.51
CA LEU A 234 -18.40 -8.79 -0.39
C LEU A 234 -17.68 -8.35 0.89
N SER A 235 -16.55 -9.00 1.21
CA SER A 235 -15.74 -8.65 2.36
C SER A 235 -15.23 -7.21 2.33
N TYR A 236 -14.70 -6.74 1.20
CA TYR A 236 -14.23 -5.36 1.06
C TYR A 236 -15.37 -4.33 1.06
N THR A 237 -16.55 -4.67 0.53
CA THR A 237 -17.74 -3.80 0.64
C THR A 237 -18.16 -3.62 2.10
N LEU A 238 -18.18 -4.70 2.88
CA LEU A 238 -18.49 -4.64 4.32
C LEU A 238 -17.41 -3.90 5.10
N LEU A 239 -16.14 -4.02 4.70
CA LEU A 239 -15.03 -3.26 5.29
C LEU A 239 -15.22 -1.76 5.06
N ALA A 240 -15.57 -1.35 3.83
CA ALA A 240 -15.85 0.03 3.47
C ALA A 240 -17.06 0.59 4.23
N GLU A 241 -18.18 -0.13 4.27
CA GLU A 241 -19.38 0.25 5.03
C GLU A 241 -19.08 0.42 6.52
N SER A 242 -18.29 -0.49 7.08
CA SER A 242 -17.92 -0.40 8.48
C SER A 242 -16.99 0.79 8.77
N ASN A 243 -16.13 1.18 7.83
CA ASN A 243 -15.32 2.39 7.97
C ASN A 243 -16.19 3.66 7.97
N MET A 244 -17.27 3.67 7.18
CA MET A 244 -18.27 4.76 7.18
C MET A 244 -19.00 4.85 8.54
N ALA A 245 -19.52 3.71 9.04
CA ALA A 245 -20.23 3.67 10.31
C ALA A 245 -19.35 4.10 11.50
N ASN A 246 -18.05 3.75 11.48
CA ASN A 246 -17.11 4.17 12.51
C ASN A 246 -16.81 5.68 12.46
N SER A 247 -16.92 6.31 11.29
CA SER A 247 -16.78 7.77 11.14
C SER A 247 -17.94 8.52 11.82
N GLU A 248 -19.15 7.96 11.81
CA GLU A 248 -20.33 8.57 12.44
C GLU A 248 -20.36 8.41 13.96
N MET A 249 -19.70 7.38 14.50
CA MET A 249 -19.73 7.00 15.92
C MET A 249 -18.56 7.57 16.74
N SER A 250 -17.55 8.17 16.10
CA SER A 250 -16.55 8.97 16.82
C SER A 250 -17.29 10.10 17.54
N PRO A 251 -17.04 10.34 18.86
CA PRO A 251 -17.64 11.47 19.53
C PRO A 251 -17.33 12.70 18.68
N ARG A 252 -18.35 13.52 18.43
CA ARG A 252 -18.19 14.88 17.90
C ARG A 252 -17.25 15.59 18.86
N ASP A 253 -15.95 15.41 18.67
CA ASP A 253 -14.99 16.30 19.28
C ASP A 253 -15.47 17.68 18.87
N HIS A 254 -15.70 18.51 19.86
CA HIS A 254 -16.01 19.92 19.68
C HIS A 254 -14.78 20.66 19.08
N SER A 255 -14.11 20.08 18.08
CA SER A 255 -13.33 20.83 17.13
C SER A 255 -14.32 21.80 16.50
N ASN A 256 -14.09 23.08 16.80
CA ASN A 256 -14.92 24.19 16.37
C ASN A 256 -15.43 23.96 14.95
N ALA A 257 -16.71 24.27 14.68
CA ALA A 257 -17.41 24.11 13.40
C ALA A 257 -16.76 24.82 12.18
N PHE A 258 -15.53 25.31 12.35
CA PHE A 258 -14.66 25.93 11.37
C PHE A 258 -13.43 25.06 11.00
N THR A 259 -13.21 23.91 11.66
CA THR A 259 -12.07 23.02 11.38
C THR A 259 -12.55 21.83 10.55
N MET A 260 -12.23 21.84 9.25
CA MET A 260 -12.62 20.84 8.22
C MET A 260 -11.93 19.46 8.42
N ALA A 261 -11.84 18.92 9.63
CA ALA A 261 -11.05 17.72 9.92
C ALA A 261 -11.75 16.40 9.55
N GLU A 262 -13.08 16.38 9.47
CA GLU A 262 -13.86 15.14 9.29
C GLU A 262 -13.99 14.69 7.83
N TRP A 263 -13.94 15.58 6.83
CA TRP A 263 -14.06 15.21 5.40
C TRP A 263 -12.76 14.72 4.75
N LYS A 264 -11.78 14.44 5.58
CA LYS A 264 -10.38 14.25 5.23
C LYS A 264 -9.99 12.82 4.90
N LYS A 265 -10.77 11.84 5.37
CA LYS A 265 -10.38 10.44 5.37
C LYS A 265 -10.86 9.72 4.11
N PRO A 266 -9.96 9.11 3.30
CA PRO A 266 -10.37 8.25 2.21
C PRO A 266 -11.14 7.04 2.79
N LEU A 267 -12.12 6.55 2.03
CA LEU A 267 -12.99 5.45 2.44
C LEU A 267 -12.19 4.14 2.65
N LEU A 268 -11.17 3.96 1.83
CA LEU A 268 -10.21 2.86 1.87
C LEU A 268 -8.80 3.42 2.06
N ALA A 269 -7.99 2.74 2.88
CA ALA A 269 -6.57 3.06 3.00
C ALA A 269 -5.84 2.82 1.67
N ARG A 270 -4.67 3.45 1.46
CA ARG A 270 -3.84 3.20 0.28
C ARG A 270 -3.53 1.71 0.10
N THR A 271 -3.23 1.03 1.21
CA THR A 271 -2.89 -0.39 1.27
C THR A 271 -4.11 -1.26 1.57
N TRP A 272 -5.31 -0.84 1.17
CA TRP A 272 -6.56 -1.55 1.48
C TRP A 272 -6.60 -3.05 1.10
N PRO A 273 -5.90 -3.54 0.04
CA PRO A 273 -5.88 -4.98 -0.20
C PRO A 273 -5.25 -5.77 0.96
N TYR A 274 -4.34 -5.14 1.71
CA TYR A 274 -3.67 -5.71 2.87
C TYR A 274 -4.38 -5.42 4.20
N SER A 275 -5.23 -4.38 4.24
CA SER A 275 -5.97 -3.94 5.44
C SER A 275 -6.69 -5.05 6.21
N PRO A 276 -7.23 -6.14 5.60
CA PRO A 276 -7.81 -7.21 6.41
C PRO A 276 -6.82 -7.82 7.43
N LEU A 277 -5.52 -7.87 7.13
CA LEU A 277 -4.50 -8.36 8.08
C LEU A 277 -4.33 -7.41 9.27
N TYR A 278 -4.51 -6.11 9.08
CA TYR A 278 -4.49 -5.17 10.19
C TYR A 278 -5.64 -5.41 11.18
N LEU A 279 -6.77 -5.96 10.73
CA LEU A 279 -7.87 -6.35 11.62
C LEU A 279 -7.44 -7.40 12.65
N LEU A 280 -6.46 -8.25 12.33
CA LEU A 280 -5.90 -9.22 13.29
C LEU A 280 -5.16 -8.48 14.42
N VAL A 281 -4.37 -7.47 14.06
CA VAL A 281 -3.68 -6.61 15.02
C VAL A 281 -4.67 -5.86 15.89
N GLU A 282 -5.70 -5.24 15.29
CA GLU A 282 -6.72 -4.52 16.06
C GLU A 282 -7.47 -5.43 17.04
N LYS A 283 -7.81 -6.66 16.61
CA LYS A 283 -8.46 -7.65 17.48
C LYS A 283 -7.56 -8.09 18.62
N LEU A 284 -6.27 -8.23 18.37
CA LEU A 284 -5.30 -8.60 19.40
C LEU A 284 -5.14 -7.50 20.46
N GLU A 285 -5.10 -6.23 20.03
CA GLU A 285 -4.94 -5.09 20.94
C GLU A 285 -6.21 -4.73 21.71
N LYS A 286 -7.37 -4.74 21.05
CA LYS A 286 -8.65 -4.27 21.61
C LYS A 286 -9.49 -5.41 22.21
N GLY A 287 -9.04 -6.67 22.08
CA GLY A 287 -9.82 -7.87 22.38
C GLY A 287 -11.07 -8.00 21.48
N SER A 288 -11.93 -8.98 21.76
CA SER A 288 -13.24 -9.13 21.09
C SER A 288 -14.19 -7.94 21.28
N SER A 289 -13.81 -6.95 22.09
CA SER A 289 -14.56 -5.72 22.39
C SER A 289 -14.33 -4.59 21.38
N THR A 290 -13.97 -4.88 20.13
CA THR A 290 -14.04 -3.87 19.09
C THR A 290 -15.50 -3.42 18.96
N GLY A 291 -15.81 -2.13 19.15
CA GLY A 291 -17.13 -1.55 18.87
C GLY A 291 -17.61 -1.71 17.41
N ARG A 292 -16.77 -2.31 16.57
CA ARG A 292 -17.13 -2.84 15.26
C ARG A 292 -18.01 -4.07 15.49
N LYS A 293 -19.29 -4.03 15.09
CA LYS A 293 -20.16 -5.21 15.08
C LYS A 293 -19.37 -6.37 14.50
N GLU A 294 -19.25 -7.48 15.24
CA GLU A 294 -18.57 -8.67 14.73
C GLU A 294 -19.24 -9.07 13.41
N ILE A 295 -18.58 -8.79 12.30
CA ILE A 295 -19.04 -9.21 10.98
C ILE A 295 -18.56 -10.66 10.84
N PRO A 296 -19.46 -11.66 10.79
CA PRO A 296 -19.08 -13.09 10.82
C PRO A 296 -18.15 -13.51 9.69
N LEU A 297 -18.13 -12.74 8.59
CA LEU A 297 -17.26 -12.97 7.44
C LEU A 297 -15.78 -12.66 7.72
N PHE A 298 -15.45 -11.85 8.74
CA PHE A 298 -14.08 -11.54 9.14
C PHE A 298 -13.55 -12.50 10.21
N ASN A 299 -13.69 -13.81 9.98
CA ASN A 299 -12.92 -14.79 10.73
C ASN A 299 -11.44 -14.79 10.26
N GLU A 300 -10.54 -15.34 11.07
CA GLU A 300 -9.11 -15.31 10.76
C GLU A 300 -8.77 -16.03 9.44
N ALA A 301 -9.38 -17.18 9.18
CA ALA A 301 -9.16 -17.95 7.95
C ALA A 301 -9.52 -17.16 6.67
N ASN A 302 -10.68 -16.48 6.67
CA ASN A 302 -11.12 -15.66 5.55
C ASN A 302 -10.25 -14.40 5.39
N ILE A 303 -9.79 -13.81 6.49
CA ILE A 303 -8.87 -12.67 6.46
C ILE A 303 -7.55 -13.08 5.80
N LEU A 304 -6.97 -14.21 6.22
CA LEU A 304 -5.72 -14.73 5.67
C LEU A 304 -5.89 -15.11 4.19
N ASP A 305 -6.93 -15.88 3.85
CA ASP A 305 -7.22 -16.28 2.46
C ASP A 305 -7.35 -15.06 1.55
N MET A 306 -8.22 -14.12 1.91
CA MET A 306 -8.47 -12.92 1.12
C MET A 306 -7.22 -12.07 1.01
N ALA A 307 -6.62 -11.65 2.12
CA ALA A 307 -5.52 -10.70 2.06
C ALA A 307 -4.31 -11.27 1.34
N LEU A 308 -3.96 -12.54 1.58
CA LEU A 308 -2.74 -13.11 1.01
C LEU A 308 -2.93 -13.52 -0.46
N ARG A 309 -4.06 -14.15 -0.83
CA ARG A 309 -4.31 -14.54 -2.23
C ARG A 309 -4.64 -13.34 -3.11
N PHE A 310 -5.43 -12.39 -2.61
CA PHE A 310 -5.77 -11.21 -3.39
C PHE A 310 -4.54 -10.31 -3.59
N THR A 311 -3.72 -10.08 -2.56
CA THR A 311 -2.50 -9.27 -2.73
C THR A 311 -1.49 -9.94 -3.65
N GLU A 312 -1.39 -11.27 -3.63
CA GLU A 312 -0.56 -12.01 -4.59
C GLU A 312 -1.03 -11.84 -6.03
N LEU A 313 -2.34 -11.92 -6.27
CA LEU A 313 -2.93 -11.69 -7.58
C LEU A 313 -2.69 -10.25 -8.07
N VAL A 314 -2.85 -9.27 -7.18
CA VAL A 314 -2.64 -7.84 -7.48
C VAL A 314 -1.16 -7.55 -7.80
N GLU A 315 -0.23 -8.10 -7.01
CA GLU A 315 1.20 -7.97 -7.26
C GLU A 315 1.65 -8.69 -8.55
N ALA A 316 1.03 -9.82 -8.91
CA ALA A 316 1.34 -10.53 -10.15
C ALA A 316 1.04 -9.70 -11.42
N VAL A 317 0.12 -8.74 -11.33
CA VAL A 317 -0.18 -7.77 -12.40
C VAL A 317 0.73 -6.53 -12.34
N GLY A 318 1.66 -6.48 -11.37
CA GLY A 318 2.60 -5.37 -11.18
C GLY A 318 2.01 -4.16 -10.46
N ILE A 319 0.95 -4.36 -9.67
CA ILE A 319 0.35 -3.33 -8.82
C ILE A 319 0.93 -3.48 -7.40
N HIS A 320 1.70 -2.50 -6.97
CA HIS A 320 2.37 -2.49 -5.67
C HIS A 320 1.88 -1.29 -4.84
N LEU A 321 0.78 -1.49 -4.09
CA LEU A 321 0.20 -0.42 -3.27
C LEU A 321 0.91 -0.23 -1.92
N ALA A 322 1.60 -1.26 -1.45
CA ALA A 322 2.38 -1.24 -0.20
C ALA A 322 3.88 -1.24 -0.54
N ASP A 323 4.67 -0.49 0.22
CA ASP A 323 6.13 -0.54 0.15
C ASP A 323 6.68 -1.83 0.78
N CYS A 324 7.98 -2.07 0.64
CA CYS A 324 8.62 -3.28 1.18
C CYS A 324 8.43 -3.41 2.70
N THR A 325 8.43 -2.28 3.43
CA THR A 325 8.30 -2.28 4.89
C THR A 325 6.87 -2.55 5.32
N GLU A 326 5.89 -1.93 4.68
CA GLU A 326 4.47 -2.19 4.91
C GLU A 326 4.13 -3.64 4.58
N ARG A 327 4.66 -4.20 3.48
CA ARG A 327 4.49 -5.62 3.15
C ARG A 327 5.07 -6.53 4.22
N LEU A 328 6.27 -6.23 4.71
CA LEU A 328 6.86 -6.91 5.87
C LEU A 328 5.93 -6.83 7.09
N MET A 329 5.42 -5.63 7.39
CA MET A 329 4.51 -5.40 8.51
C MET A 329 3.20 -6.21 8.36
N TYR A 330 2.62 -6.28 7.17
CA TYR A 330 1.42 -7.07 6.90
C TYR A 330 1.68 -8.57 7.01
N LEU A 331 2.86 -9.05 6.59
CA LEU A 331 3.27 -10.44 6.80
C LEU A 331 3.46 -10.76 8.28
N ILE A 332 4.02 -9.83 9.08
CA ILE A 332 4.06 -9.96 10.54
C ILE A 332 2.64 -10.06 11.10
N ALA A 333 1.72 -9.19 10.67
CA ALA A 333 0.33 -9.21 11.12
C ALA A 333 -0.41 -10.52 10.83
N ALA A 334 -0.03 -11.24 9.76
CA ALA A 334 -0.58 -12.56 9.45
C ALA A 334 -0.31 -13.62 10.54
N PHE A 335 0.75 -13.45 11.33
CA PHE A 335 1.08 -14.32 12.48
C PHE A 335 0.41 -13.90 13.79
N LEU A 336 -0.22 -12.71 13.84
CA LEU A 336 -0.81 -12.15 15.06
C LEU A 336 -2.30 -12.48 15.22
N GLY A 337 -2.79 -13.48 14.48
CA GLY A 337 -4.16 -13.95 14.57
C GLY A 337 -4.44 -14.70 15.88
N PRO A 338 -5.63 -14.52 16.50
CA PRO A 338 -5.96 -15.14 17.79
C PRO A 338 -6.05 -16.67 17.76
N ASP A 339 -6.43 -17.27 16.63
CA ASP A 339 -6.63 -18.71 16.47
C ASP A 339 -5.37 -19.44 15.97
N SER A 340 -4.28 -18.72 15.69
CA SER A 340 -3.04 -19.27 15.12
C SER A 340 -3.28 -20.07 13.82
N ARG A 341 -4.19 -19.62 12.95
CA ARG A 341 -4.56 -20.29 11.70
C ARG A 341 -3.39 -20.39 10.71
N PHE A 342 -2.35 -19.58 10.90
CA PHE A 342 -1.11 -19.66 10.12
C PHE A 342 -0.45 -21.06 10.16
N LEU A 343 -0.74 -21.88 11.18
CA LEU A 343 -0.26 -23.27 11.28
C LEU A 343 -1.05 -24.27 10.43
N GLN A 344 -2.20 -23.87 9.87
CA GLN A 344 -2.99 -24.76 9.04
C GLN A 344 -2.28 -25.00 7.70
N PRO A 345 -2.36 -26.23 7.15
CA PRO A 345 -1.62 -26.63 5.95
C PRO A 345 -2.01 -25.83 4.70
N ASP A 346 -3.17 -25.17 4.71
CA ASP A 346 -3.64 -24.34 3.61
C ASP A 346 -2.97 -22.94 3.60
N PHE A 347 -2.56 -22.43 4.77
CA PHE A 347 -2.06 -21.06 4.93
C PHE A 347 -0.53 -21.00 5.06
N THR A 348 0.10 -21.94 5.76
CA THR A 348 1.57 -22.01 5.90
C THR A 348 2.32 -21.87 4.56
N PRO A 349 2.07 -22.72 3.54
CA PRO A 349 2.81 -22.64 2.28
C PRO A 349 2.57 -21.33 1.53
N LEU A 350 1.39 -20.75 1.71
CA LEU A 350 1.02 -19.51 1.08
C LEU A 350 1.72 -18.32 1.78
N ILE A 351 1.79 -18.29 3.11
CA ILE A 351 2.57 -17.28 3.85
C ILE A 351 4.06 -17.39 3.50
N ASP A 352 4.61 -18.62 3.51
CA ASP A 352 6.01 -18.87 3.18
C ASP A 352 6.36 -18.41 1.76
N ARG A 353 5.48 -18.66 0.79
CA ARG A 353 5.65 -18.15 -0.57
C ARG A 353 5.68 -16.62 -0.62
N ARG A 354 4.80 -15.95 0.13
CA ARG A 354 4.76 -14.47 0.16
C ARG A 354 6.01 -13.90 0.83
N ILE A 355 6.51 -14.53 1.89
CA ILE A 355 7.80 -14.19 2.52
C ILE A 355 8.95 -14.40 1.53
N ALA A 356 9.00 -15.56 0.86
CA ALA A 356 10.04 -15.86 -0.12
C ALA A 356 10.05 -14.85 -1.28
N ALA A 357 8.87 -14.45 -1.78
CA ALA A 357 8.75 -13.42 -2.81
C ALA A 357 9.36 -12.08 -2.33
N LEU A 358 9.01 -11.63 -1.12
CA LEU A 358 9.57 -10.40 -0.55
C LEU A 358 11.09 -10.51 -0.31
N CYS A 359 11.58 -11.66 0.14
CA CYS A 359 13.02 -11.94 0.27
C CYS A 359 13.72 -11.85 -1.09
N THR A 360 13.17 -12.45 -2.15
CA THR A 360 13.78 -12.39 -3.49
C THR A 360 13.84 -10.95 -4.02
N GLU A 361 12.78 -10.17 -3.84
CA GLU A 361 12.72 -8.77 -4.25
C GLU A 361 13.76 -7.92 -3.49
N THR A 362 13.86 -8.11 -2.17
CA THR A 362 14.81 -7.39 -1.32
C THR A 362 16.26 -7.72 -1.68
N ARG A 363 16.57 -8.97 -2.06
CA ARG A 363 17.92 -9.38 -2.46
C ARG A 363 18.36 -8.86 -3.82
N LEU A 364 17.39 -8.66 -4.73
CA LEU A 364 17.63 -8.06 -6.04
C LEU A 364 17.84 -6.55 -5.94
N ALA A 365 17.24 -5.90 -4.94
CA ALA A 365 17.51 -4.51 -4.62
C ALA A 365 18.98 -4.33 -4.16
N ASN A 366 19.51 -3.11 -4.35
CA ASN A 366 20.91 -2.79 -4.02
C ASN A 366 21.22 -3.08 -2.54
N GLN A 367 22.07 -4.09 -2.29
CA GLN A 367 22.41 -4.61 -0.95
C GLN A 367 23.01 -3.54 0.00
N ASN A 368 23.56 -2.46 -0.55
CA ASN A 368 24.19 -1.39 0.22
C ASN A 368 23.20 -0.31 0.71
N LEU A 369 21.96 -0.29 0.21
CA LEU A 369 20.94 0.65 0.66
C LEU A 369 19.92 -0.03 1.58
N PRO A 370 19.41 0.68 2.60
CA PRO A 370 18.33 0.15 3.42
C PRO A 370 17.06 0.02 2.57
N VAL A 371 16.63 -1.22 2.33
CA VAL A 371 15.40 -1.52 1.58
C VAL A 371 14.16 -1.21 2.44
N PHE A 372 14.20 -1.62 3.71
CA PHE A 372 13.18 -1.30 4.70
C PHE A 372 13.44 0.04 5.40
N ASN A 373 12.37 0.78 5.70
CA ASN A 373 12.40 1.95 6.57
C ASN A 373 11.57 1.70 7.84
N PHE A 374 12.24 1.26 8.90
CA PHE A 374 11.59 0.94 10.18
C PHE A 374 11.24 2.17 11.05
N GLU A 375 11.75 3.36 10.74
CA GLU A 375 11.55 4.58 11.53
C GLU A 375 10.21 5.24 11.21
N THR A 376 9.99 5.50 9.92
CA THR A 376 8.86 6.31 9.44
C THR A 376 7.67 5.46 9.02
N ALA A 377 7.86 4.16 8.75
CA ALA A 377 6.77 3.30 8.31
C ALA A 377 5.63 3.22 9.34
N ARG A 378 4.39 3.30 8.82
CA ARG A 378 3.14 3.19 9.58
C ARG A 378 2.16 2.32 8.81
N MET A 379 1.68 1.24 9.41
CA MET A 379 0.58 0.44 8.85
C MET A 379 -0.72 1.21 9.01
N GLU A 380 -1.46 1.34 7.90
CA GLU A 380 -2.68 2.15 7.78
C GLU A 380 -2.57 3.60 8.30
N ASN A 381 -1.37 4.19 8.28
CA ASN A 381 -1.08 5.48 8.91
C ASN A 381 -1.39 5.55 10.42
N LYS A 382 -1.55 4.40 11.09
CA LYS A 382 -1.91 4.30 12.52
C LYS A 382 -0.81 3.64 13.34
N LYS A 383 -0.44 2.40 12.98
CA LYS A 383 0.43 1.55 13.80
C LYS A 383 1.88 1.65 13.33
N SER A 384 2.79 2.04 14.22
CA SER A 384 4.23 2.08 13.91
C SER A 384 4.86 0.70 13.81
N PHE A 385 5.92 0.59 13.00
CA PHE A 385 6.74 -0.63 12.95
C PHE A 385 7.23 -1.03 14.33
N TYR A 386 7.74 -0.07 15.11
CA TYR A 386 8.18 -0.30 16.50
C TYR A 386 7.11 -1.00 17.35
N ALA A 387 5.89 -0.45 17.36
CA ALA A 387 4.82 -0.97 18.20
C ALA A 387 4.26 -2.31 17.70
N LEU A 388 4.32 -2.56 16.39
CA LEU A 388 3.98 -3.87 15.80
C LEU A 388 5.06 -4.92 16.10
N TYR A 389 6.33 -4.51 16.05
CA TYR A 389 7.47 -5.38 16.25
C TYR A 389 7.54 -5.90 17.70
N LEU A 390 7.27 -5.04 18.70
CA LEU A 390 7.14 -5.48 20.09
C LEU A 390 6.05 -6.54 20.25
N LEU A 391 4.86 -6.29 19.70
CA LEU A 391 3.75 -7.25 19.73
C LEU A 391 4.13 -8.57 19.05
N ALA A 392 4.87 -8.49 17.94
CA ALA A 392 5.36 -9.67 17.24
C ALA A 392 6.38 -10.46 18.06
N LEU A 393 7.31 -9.80 18.76
CA LEU A 393 8.25 -10.46 19.67
C LEU A 393 7.52 -11.17 20.81
N ASP A 394 6.51 -10.53 21.39
CA ASP A 394 5.68 -11.11 22.47
C ASP A 394 4.89 -12.34 22.02
N ILE A 395 4.23 -12.25 20.87
CA ILE A 395 3.52 -13.39 20.29
C ILE A 395 4.50 -14.49 19.88
N PHE A 396 5.68 -14.13 19.38
CA PHE A 396 6.68 -15.12 18.98
C PHE A 396 7.21 -15.92 20.16
N GLN A 397 7.57 -15.27 21.27
CA GLN A 397 8.06 -16.00 22.44
C GLN A 397 6.98 -16.85 23.12
N SER A 398 5.70 -16.46 22.99
CA SER A 398 4.59 -17.14 23.67
C SER A 398 3.91 -18.24 22.85
N SER A 399 3.86 -18.11 21.52
CA SER A 399 2.92 -18.91 20.71
C SER A 399 3.34 -19.20 19.25
N SER A 400 4.52 -18.78 18.77
CA SER A 400 4.90 -19.04 17.35
C SER A 400 5.38 -20.45 17.06
N TYR A 401 5.58 -21.28 18.07
CA TYR A 401 6.14 -22.64 17.96
C TYR A 401 7.47 -22.73 17.17
N GLY A 402 8.20 -21.61 17.04
CA GLY A 402 9.45 -21.56 16.29
C GLY A 402 9.28 -21.66 14.76
N HIS A 403 8.17 -21.13 14.22
CA HIS A 403 7.94 -21.05 12.77
C HIS A 403 9.07 -20.30 12.05
N ALA A 404 9.73 -20.95 11.08
CA ALA A 404 10.91 -20.41 10.40
C ALA A 404 10.62 -19.08 9.68
N GLY A 405 9.51 -19.00 8.93
CA GLY A 405 9.07 -17.76 8.27
C GLY A 405 8.76 -16.61 9.24
N PHE A 406 8.30 -16.89 10.46
CA PHE A 406 8.08 -15.81 11.44
C PHE A 406 9.43 -15.36 12.03
N GLY A 407 10.34 -16.31 12.29
CA GLY A 407 11.72 -16.02 12.66
C GLY A 407 12.45 -15.14 11.64
N SER A 408 12.28 -15.40 10.34
CA SER A 408 12.93 -14.61 9.28
C SER A 408 12.41 -13.16 9.23
N LEU A 409 11.10 -12.95 9.44
CA LEU A 409 10.51 -11.61 9.57
C LEU A 409 11.11 -10.84 10.76
N LEU A 410 11.30 -11.51 11.90
CA LEU A 410 11.90 -10.91 13.09
C LEU A 410 13.40 -10.62 12.93
N MET A 411 14.09 -11.36 12.06
CA MET A 411 15.49 -11.10 11.74
C MET A 411 15.67 -9.90 10.80
N ALA A 412 14.64 -9.42 10.10
CA ALA A 412 14.78 -8.32 9.13
C ALA A 412 15.45 -7.04 9.70
N PRO A 413 15.02 -6.48 10.85
CA PRO A 413 15.63 -5.27 11.41
C PRO A 413 16.98 -5.51 12.12
N LEU A 414 17.44 -6.76 12.23
CA LEU A 414 18.67 -7.11 12.96
C LEU A 414 19.94 -7.06 12.11
N ALA A 415 19.82 -6.82 10.79
CA ALA A 415 20.98 -6.61 9.93
C ALA A 415 21.75 -5.34 10.36
N GLN A 416 23.08 -5.35 10.18
CA GLN A 416 24.00 -4.31 10.65
C GLN A 416 23.76 -2.95 10.00
N LYS A 417 23.16 -2.93 8.80
CA LYS A 417 22.80 -1.71 8.07
C LYS A 417 21.67 -0.90 8.73
N TYR A 418 20.93 -1.51 9.65
CA TYR A 418 19.84 -0.86 10.39
C TYR A 418 20.30 -0.36 11.75
N GLU A 419 19.52 0.57 12.32
CA GLU A 419 19.82 1.20 13.61
C GLU A 419 20.06 0.16 14.72
N VAL A 420 21.07 0.42 15.55
CA VAL A 420 21.48 -0.47 16.66
C VAL A 420 20.35 -0.72 17.66
N ARG A 421 19.38 0.19 17.79
CA ARG A 421 18.26 0.07 18.73
C ARG A 421 17.46 -1.23 18.54
N TRP A 422 17.30 -1.70 17.29
CA TRP A 422 16.56 -2.94 17.00
C TRP A 422 17.29 -4.17 17.52
N ARG A 423 18.62 -4.18 17.36
CA ARG A 423 19.48 -5.21 17.91
C ARG A 423 19.50 -5.15 19.43
N ASN A 424 19.68 -3.97 20.03
CA ASN A 424 19.65 -3.81 21.49
C ASN A 424 18.32 -4.32 22.09
N MET A 425 17.19 -3.98 21.49
CA MET A 425 15.88 -4.48 21.95
C MET A 425 15.84 -6.01 21.99
N VAL A 426 16.19 -6.69 20.89
CA VAL A 426 16.09 -8.16 20.85
C VAL A 426 17.14 -8.84 21.74
N TRP A 427 18.38 -8.35 21.70
CA TRP A 427 19.49 -9.00 22.39
C TRP A 427 19.55 -8.71 23.89
N SER A 428 18.96 -7.61 24.35
CA SER A 428 18.91 -7.25 25.77
C SER A 428 17.56 -7.55 26.42
N GLU A 429 16.45 -7.20 25.78
CA GLU A 429 15.10 -7.31 26.38
C GLU A 429 14.39 -8.62 25.99
N TYR A 430 14.48 -9.01 24.72
CA TYR A 430 13.78 -10.18 24.17
C TYR A 430 14.71 -11.36 23.85
N VAL A 431 15.76 -11.56 24.64
CA VAL A 431 16.79 -12.58 24.37
C VAL A 431 16.22 -14.00 24.26
N ALA A 432 15.10 -14.29 24.93
CA ALA A 432 14.42 -15.58 24.88
C ALA A 432 13.90 -15.92 23.47
N VAL A 433 13.51 -14.91 22.68
CA VAL A 433 13.05 -15.06 21.29
C VAL A 433 14.12 -15.74 20.42
N LEU A 434 15.39 -15.38 20.63
CA LEU A 434 16.51 -15.87 19.81
C LEU A 434 16.68 -17.38 19.85
N ARG A 435 16.24 -18.04 20.92
CA ARG A 435 16.26 -19.50 21.05
C ARG A 435 15.31 -20.18 20.06
N PHE A 436 14.21 -19.53 19.73
CA PHE A 436 13.14 -20.06 18.88
C PHE A 436 13.31 -19.69 17.41
N ILE A 437 14.30 -18.85 17.07
CA ILE A 437 14.62 -18.54 15.66
C ILE A 437 15.30 -19.75 15.01
N THR A 438 14.58 -20.36 14.08
CA THR A 438 14.98 -21.57 13.36
C THR A 438 15.30 -21.32 11.89
N CYS A 439 15.15 -20.08 11.40
CA CYS A 439 15.29 -19.77 9.98
C CYS A 439 16.71 -19.99 9.45
N GLY A 440 16.79 -20.47 8.21
CA GLY A 440 18.04 -20.66 7.46
C GLY A 440 18.61 -19.36 6.88
N ALA A 441 19.84 -19.40 6.38
CA ALA A 441 20.48 -18.24 5.74
C ALA A 441 19.76 -17.85 4.43
N GLU A 442 19.21 -18.84 3.75
CA GLU A 442 18.40 -18.74 2.53
C GLU A 442 17.01 -18.15 2.75
N GLU A 443 16.56 -18.01 4.00
CA GLU A 443 15.27 -17.39 4.36
C GLU A 443 15.43 -15.93 4.81
N LEU A 444 16.67 -15.45 5.01
CA LEU A 444 16.95 -14.07 5.42
C LEU A 444 16.65 -13.06 4.31
N PHE A 445 16.16 -11.87 4.68
CA PHE A 445 15.91 -10.79 3.72
C PHE A 445 17.20 -10.25 3.08
N ASP A 446 18.30 -10.31 3.83
CA ASP A 446 19.65 -9.99 3.36
C ASP A 446 20.54 -11.24 3.37
N LYS A 447 21.70 -11.16 2.71
CA LYS A 447 22.75 -12.17 2.88
C LYS A 447 23.22 -12.18 4.33
N LEU A 448 23.68 -13.34 4.80
CA LEU A 448 24.26 -13.48 6.14
C LEU A 448 25.34 -12.44 6.45
N ASP A 449 26.15 -12.06 5.45
CA ASP A 449 27.19 -11.04 5.58
C ASP A 449 26.65 -9.69 6.09
N ALA A 450 25.42 -9.32 5.74
CA ALA A 450 24.80 -8.07 6.21
C ALA A 450 24.49 -8.09 7.72
N TYR A 451 24.49 -9.25 8.36
CA TYR A 451 24.34 -9.42 9.81
C TYR A 451 25.70 -9.47 10.54
N LEU A 452 26.76 -9.82 9.81
CA LEU A 452 28.12 -9.97 10.33
C LEU A 452 28.96 -8.70 10.14
N SER A 453 28.70 -7.92 9.09
CA SER A 453 29.48 -6.74 8.71
C SER A 453 28.62 -5.48 8.61
N PRO A 454 29.10 -4.31 9.10
CA PRO A 454 30.33 -4.12 9.86
C PRO A 454 30.32 -4.84 11.21
N GLU A 455 31.51 -5.06 11.76
CA GLU A 455 31.66 -5.61 13.11
C GLU A 455 31.05 -4.66 14.17
N GLU A 456 30.40 -5.23 15.17
CA GLU A 456 29.73 -4.47 16.22
C GLU A 456 30.71 -3.56 17.00
N THR A 457 30.27 -2.36 17.31
CA THR A 457 31.03 -1.38 18.09
C THR A 457 30.34 -1.03 19.40
N ASP A 458 29.03 -1.26 19.51
CA ASP A 458 28.27 -1.01 20.73
C ASP A 458 28.67 -2.00 21.84
N THR A 459 29.23 -1.46 22.92
CA THR A 459 29.72 -2.27 24.06
C THR A 459 28.61 -2.93 24.87
N VAL A 460 27.40 -2.36 24.90
CA VAL A 460 26.22 -2.94 25.58
C VAL A 460 25.73 -4.14 24.80
N LEU A 461 25.69 -4.02 23.48
CA LEU A 461 25.28 -5.11 22.59
C LEU A 461 26.31 -6.25 22.60
N LEU A 462 27.61 -5.94 22.55
CA LEU A 462 28.69 -6.93 22.68
C LEU A 462 28.62 -7.70 24.01
N ARG A 463 28.29 -7.02 25.11
CA ARG A 463 28.06 -7.67 26.41
C ARG A 463 26.85 -8.60 26.33
N SER A 464 25.76 -8.16 25.70
CA SER A 464 24.55 -8.95 25.50
C SER A 464 24.81 -10.20 24.66
N TYR A 465 25.57 -10.09 23.56
CA TYR A 465 26.03 -11.25 22.77
C TYR A 465 26.81 -12.25 23.61
N GLY A 466 27.80 -11.76 24.39
CA GLY A 466 28.60 -12.62 25.27
C GLY A 466 27.75 -13.31 26.33
N GLN A 467 26.79 -12.60 26.94
CA GLN A 467 25.87 -13.17 27.92
C GLN A 467 24.97 -14.23 27.28
N ALA A 468 24.40 -13.99 26.10
CA ALA A 468 23.53 -14.93 25.40
C ALA A 468 24.28 -16.23 25.02
N LEU A 469 25.55 -16.13 24.61
CA LEU A 469 26.41 -17.28 24.33
C LEU A 469 26.70 -18.10 25.60
N ASN A 470 27.02 -17.44 26.72
CA ASN A 470 27.37 -18.11 27.97
C ASN A 470 26.17 -18.75 28.69
N SER A 471 24.95 -18.27 28.41
CA SER A 471 23.72 -18.69 29.09
C SER A 471 22.93 -19.78 28.35
N ASN A 472 23.49 -20.36 27.28
CA ASN A 472 22.82 -21.37 26.44
C ASN A 472 21.44 -20.93 25.93
N LEU A 473 21.26 -19.62 25.73
CA LEU A 473 20.02 -19.06 25.18
C LEU A 473 19.96 -19.16 23.66
N LEU A 474 21.08 -19.49 23.01
CA LEU A 474 21.17 -19.64 21.57
C LEU A 474 21.34 -21.11 21.19
N ARG A 475 20.62 -21.56 20.16
CA ARG A 475 20.83 -22.88 19.57
C ARG A 475 22.13 -22.90 18.77
N VAL A 476 23.03 -23.84 19.07
CA VAL A 476 24.29 -23.98 18.35
C VAL A 476 24.03 -24.15 16.84
N GLY A 477 24.72 -23.36 16.04
CA GLY A 477 24.58 -23.36 14.58
C GLY A 477 23.44 -22.48 14.03
N SER A 478 22.55 -21.95 14.87
CA SER A 478 21.52 -20.99 14.42
C SER A 478 22.15 -19.67 13.96
N ILE A 479 21.40 -18.91 13.15
CA ILE A 479 21.85 -17.58 12.69
C ILE A 479 22.19 -16.66 13.87
N PRO A 480 21.34 -16.52 14.92
CA PRO A 480 21.71 -15.75 16.11
C PRO A 480 23.03 -16.20 16.75
N HIS A 481 23.26 -17.50 16.88
CA HIS A 481 24.52 -18.03 17.44
C HIS A 481 25.73 -17.61 16.59
N GLN A 482 25.63 -17.71 15.25
CA GLN A 482 26.71 -17.30 14.35
C GLN A 482 27.00 -15.79 14.46
N VAL A 483 25.96 -14.96 14.51
CA VAL A 483 26.08 -13.49 14.66
C VAL A 483 26.76 -13.13 15.97
N ALA A 484 26.29 -13.66 17.10
CA ALA A 484 26.88 -13.37 18.41
C ALA A 484 28.34 -13.81 18.50
N SER A 485 28.65 -15.03 18.05
CA SER A 485 30.03 -15.55 18.08
C SER A 485 30.96 -14.70 17.23
N HIS A 486 30.55 -14.33 16.01
CA HIS A 486 31.34 -13.50 15.11
C HIS A 486 31.72 -12.16 15.75
N HIS A 487 30.73 -11.42 16.26
CA HIS A 487 30.95 -10.08 16.82
C HIS A 487 31.76 -10.10 18.13
N VAL A 488 31.53 -11.11 18.99
CA VAL A 488 32.31 -11.27 20.23
C VAL A 488 33.76 -11.63 19.92
N GLU A 489 34.01 -12.53 18.97
CA GLU A 489 35.36 -12.87 18.56
C GLU A 489 36.07 -11.71 17.86
N ALA A 490 35.37 -10.99 16.98
CA ALA A 490 35.87 -9.77 16.36
C ALA A 490 36.32 -8.76 17.40
N TYR A 491 35.49 -8.48 18.40
CA TYR A 491 35.85 -7.59 19.50
C TYR A 491 37.06 -8.09 20.30
N ARG A 492 37.17 -9.39 20.56
CA ARG A 492 38.35 -9.99 21.25
C ARG A 492 39.64 -9.86 20.44
N ARG A 493 39.57 -9.89 19.10
CA ARG A 493 40.71 -9.75 18.20
C ARG A 493 41.20 -8.30 18.08
N ARG A 494 40.38 -7.31 18.42
CA ARG A 494 40.80 -5.90 18.38
C ARG A 494 41.94 -5.67 19.38
N PRO A 495 43.07 -5.09 18.96
CA PRO A 495 44.15 -4.75 19.89
C PRO A 495 43.60 -3.76 20.92
N LYS A 496 43.75 -4.07 22.21
CA LYS A 496 43.46 -3.11 23.28
C LYS A 496 44.36 -1.90 23.03
N ALA A 497 43.78 -0.76 22.65
CA ALA A 497 44.54 0.48 22.52
C ALA A 497 45.33 0.69 23.81
N ASN A 498 46.65 0.81 23.69
CA ASN A 498 47.54 1.07 24.80
C ASN A 498 47.00 2.25 25.61
N VAL A 499 46.56 1.98 26.84
CA VAL A 499 46.36 3.03 27.84
C VAL A 499 47.75 3.65 28.06
N PRO A 500 47.97 4.93 27.77
CA PRO A 500 49.22 5.56 28.16
C PRO A 500 49.27 5.52 29.68
N VAL A 501 50.22 4.75 30.21
CA VAL A 501 50.61 4.81 31.62
C VAL A 501 51.11 6.24 31.83
N VAL A 502 50.28 7.08 32.44
CA VAL A 502 50.72 8.36 32.98
C VAL A 502 51.62 8.01 34.16
N GLU A 503 52.92 7.92 33.92
CA GLU A 503 53.92 7.90 34.97
C GLU A 503 53.82 9.24 35.72
N SER A 504 53.29 9.16 36.93
CA SER A 504 53.40 10.21 37.94
C SER A 504 54.89 10.44 38.26
N LYS A 505 55.37 11.66 37.98
CA LYS A 505 56.54 12.24 38.63
C LYS A 505 56.13 13.51 39.35
#